data_AF-A0AAV4RSZ5-F1
#
_entry.id   AF-A0AAV4RSZ5-F1
#
_cell.length_a   1.000
_cell.length_b   1.000
_cell.length_c   1.000
_cell.angle_alpha   90.00
_cell.angle_beta   90.00
_cell.angle_gamma   90.00
#
_symmetry.space_group_name_H-M   'P 1'
#
loop_
_entity.id
_entity.type
_entity.pdbx_description
1 polymer ?
#
loop_
_entity_poly.entity_id
_entity_poly.type
_entity_poly.pdbx_seq_one_letter_code
_entity_poly.pdbx_strand_id
1 'polypeptide(L)'
;MFLHGYQLAISFSCSTSFVLKKSLNNLLLRKDMSLTKGMQIRYNLSHLEQWCRDLHMQHSEVIETLQPIVQASQLLQARKTDEDVQSISDMCDKLTTSQIVKILNLYTPADEYEERVPISFIRKMQQCLAKRDEQSQLVASGPSTLLMDTKYAFPIRFPFNPSNIQLEDIVLPDCLDLHHILRKV
;
A
#
# COMPACT_ATOMS: atom_id res chain seq x y z
N MET A 1 -5.08 -29.36 4.84
CA MET A 1 -3.98 -28.48 5.29
C MET A 1 -3.55 -27.46 4.23
N PHE A 2 -3.62 -27.76 2.93
CA PHE A 2 -3.04 -26.90 1.87
C PHE A 2 -3.94 -25.79 1.28
N LEU A 3 -5.27 -25.95 1.31
CA LEU A 3 -6.22 -24.85 1.05
C LEU A 3 -6.04 -23.72 2.09
N HIS A 4 -5.66 -24.09 3.31
CA HIS A 4 -5.48 -23.15 4.43
C HIS A 4 -4.33 -22.17 4.18
N GLY A 5 -3.23 -22.60 3.54
CA GLY A 5 -2.05 -21.76 3.30
C GLY A 5 -2.31 -20.61 2.32
N TYR A 6 -2.90 -20.91 1.16
CA TYR A 6 -3.23 -19.88 0.15
C TYR A 6 -4.37 -18.98 0.62
N GLN A 7 -5.39 -19.54 1.28
CA GLN A 7 -6.50 -18.75 1.81
C GLN A 7 -6.06 -17.85 2.97
N LEU A 8 -5.12 -18.30 3.82
CA LEU A 8 -4.48 -17.43 4.81
C LEU A 8 -3.70 -16.32 4.13
N ALA A 9 -2.85 -16.65 3.14
CA ALA A 9 -2.01 -15.67 2.46
C ALA A 9 -2.83 -14.57 1.78
N ILE A 10 -3.95 -14.92 1.14
CA ILE A 10 -4.86 -13.96 0.51
C ILE A 10 -5.62 -13.14 1.57
N SER A 11 -6.18 -13.79 2.60
CA SER A 11 -6.90 -13.09 3.68
C SER A 11 -6.00 -12.11 4.42
N PHE A 12 -4.76 -12.48 4.63
CA PHE A 12 -3.73 -11.67 5.25
C PHE A 12 -3.27 -10.52 4.34
N SER A 13 -3.11 -10.76 3.04
CA SER A 13 -2.80 -9.73 2.03
C SER A 13 -3.91 -8.67 1.95
N CYS A 14 -5.16 -9.09 1.98
CA CYS A 14 -6.30 -8.17 1.96
C CYS A 14 -6.39 -7.35 3.26
N SER A 15 -6.11 -7.98 4.40
CA SER A 15 -6.11 -7.32 5.73
C SER A 15 -4.99 -6.29 5.86
N THR A 16 -3.78 -6.62 5.43
CA THR A 16 -2.64 -5.69 5.40
C THR A 16 -2.89 -4.54 4.45
N SER A 17 -3.34 -4.81 3.22
CA SER A 17 -3.70 -3.74 2.27
C SER A 17 -4.77 -2.79 2.82
N PHE A 18 -5.78 -3.32 3.52
CA PHE A 18 -6.82 -2.50 4.17
C PHE A 18 -6.26 -1.56 5.24
N VAL A 19 -5.40 -2.07 6.14
CA VAL A 19 -4.75 -1.27 7.20
C VAL A 19 -3.88 -0.17 6.58
N LEU A 20 -3.19 -0.46 5.49
CA LEU A 20 -2.32 0.48 4.78
C LEU A 20 -3.12 1.59 4.09
N LYS A 21 -4.18 1.24 3.35
CA LYS A 21 -5.09 2.21 2.73
C LYS A 21 -5.73 3.12 3.78
N LYS A 22 -6.14 2.56 4.93
CA LYS A 22 -6.64 3.36 6.07
C LYS A 22 -5.57 4.27 6.65
N SER A 23 -4.33 3.81 6.77
CA SER A 23 -3.22 4.63 7.30
C SER A 23 -2.91 5.80 6.37
N LEU A 24 -2.89 5.58 5.06
CA LEU A 24 -2.70 6.63 4.06
C LEU A 24 -3.88 7.61 4.03
N ASN A 25 -5.12 7.12 4.07
CA ASN A 25 -6.29 8.01 4.15
C ASN A 25 -6.29 8.83 5.44
N ASN A 26 -5.90 8.25 6.57
CA ASN A 26 -5.73 8.99 7.82
C ASN A 26 -4.64 10.06 7.71
N LEU A 27 -3.53 9.78 7.01
CA LEU A 27 -2.48 10.76 6.74
C LEU A 27 -3.00 11.95 5.93
N LEU A 28 -3.82 11.69 4.91
CA LEU A 28 -4.40 12.73 4.04
C LEU A 28 -5.53 13.53 4.71
N LEU A 29 -6.15 12.98 5.76
CA LEU A 29 -7.25 13.59 6.49
C LEU A 29 -6.82 14.29 7.78
N ARG A 30 -5.65 13.97 8.34
CA ARG A 30 -5.11 14.63 9.55
C ARG A 30 -4.45 15.95 9.20
N LYS A 31 -4.68 16.94 10.07
CA LYS A 31 -3.85 18.14 10.15
C LYS A 31 -2.61 17.80 10.99
N ASP A 32 -1.51 18.50 10.75
CA ASP A 32 -0.22 18.40 11.49
C ASP A 32 0.72 17.28 11.02
N MET A 33 1.13 17.36 9.75
CA MET A 33 2.17 16.50 9.19
C MET A 33 3.52 17.23 9.20
N SER A 34 4.55 16.64 9.79
CA SER A 34 5.92 17.19 9.86
C SER A 34 6.96 16.21 9.33
N LEU A 35 8.21 16.65 9.17
CA LEU A 35 9.32 15.78 8.78
C LEU A 35 9.49 14.62 9.78
N THR A 36 9.38 14.91 11.08
CA THR A 36 9.42 13.89 12.14
C THR A 36 8.33 12.82 11.98
N LYS A 37 7.10 13.22 11.62
CA LYS A 37 6.03 12.26 11.30
C LYS A 37 6.38 11.41 10.08
N GLY A 38 6.98 12.02 9.05
CA GLY A 38 7.50 11.31 7.89
C GLY A 38 8.50 10.21 8.27
N MET A 39 9.45 10.51 9.15
CA MET A 39 10.42 9.53 9.65
C MET A 39 9.75 8.37 10.40
N GLN A 40 8.79 8.68 11.28
CA GLN A 40 8.05 7.65 12.03
C GLN A 40 7.25 6.72 11.10
N ILE A 41 6.59 7.28 10.09
CA ILE A 41 5.85 6.50 9.08
C ILE A 41 6.82 5.59 8.33
N ARG A 42 7.95 6.13 7.86
CA ARG A 42 8.95 5.35 7.12
C ARG A 42 9.51 4.21 7.96
N TYR A 43 9.80 4.45 9.24
CA TYR A 43 10.23 3.40 10.17
C TYR A 43 9.20 2.27 10.30
N ASN A 44 7.92 2.63 10.49
CA ASN A 44 6.84 1.64 10.57
C ASN A 44 6.68 0.85 9.27
N LEU A 45 6.82 1.52 8.12
CA LEU A 45 6.76 0.87 6.80
C LEU A 45 7.92 -0.10 6.61
N SER A 46 9.15 0.23 7.03
CA SER A 46 10.30 -0.67 6.96
C SER A 46 10.07 -1.98 7.73
N HIS A 47 9.45 -1.91 8.91
CA HIS A 47 9.07 -3.11 9.68
C HIS A 47 8.04 -3.97 8.95
N LEU A 48 7.06 -3.32 8.32
CA LEU A 48 6.03 -4.03 7.57
C LEU A 48 6.60 -4.66 6.29
N GLU A 49 7.46 -3.97 5.56
CA GLU A 49 8.20 -4.53 4.42
C GLU A 49 9.04 -5.74 4.85
N GLN A 50 9.75 -5.62 5.98
CA GLN A 50 10.54 -6.72 6.53
C GLN A 50 9.67 -7.92 6.89
N TRP A 51 8.54 -7.68 7.55
CA TRP A 51 7.60 -8.75 7.88
C TRP A 51 7.01 -9.43 6.64
N CYS A 52 6.69 -8.66 5.59
CA CYS A 52 6.29 -9.22 4.30
C CYS A 52 7.41 -10.05 3.65
N ARG A 53 8.68 -9.64 3.81
CA ARG A 53 9.84 -10.41 3.35
C ARG A 53 9.96 -11.75 4.08
N ASP A 54 9.80 -11.75 5.39
CA ASP A 54 9.92 -12.95 6.24
C ASP A 54 8.81 -13.98 5.93
N LEU A 55 7.64 -13.52 5.47
CA LEU A 55 6.52 -14.37 5.03
C LEU A 55 6.60 -14.79 3.54
N HIS A 56 7.71 -14.52 2.85
CA HIS A 56 7.90 -14.79 1.42
C HIS A 56 6.87 -14.11 0.50
N MET A 57 6.33 -12.95 0.91
CA MET A 57 5.32 -12.19 0.15
C MET A 57 5.94 -11.05 -0.68
N GLN A 58 7.21 -11.17 -1.07
CA GLN A 58 8.01 -10.08 -1.66
C GLN A 58 7.51 -9.58 -3.03
N HIS A 59 6.72 -10.41 -3.73
CA HIS A 59 6.09 -10.09 -5.01
C HIS A 59 4.56 -10.01 -4.91
N SER A 60 4.04 -9.85 -3.70
CA SER A 60 2.61 -9.69 -3.48
C SER A 60 2.17 -8.27 -3.88
N GLU A 61 0.98 -8.16 -4.46
CA GLU A 61 0.27 -6.89 -4.73
C GLU A 61 0.21 -5.99 -3.48
N VAL A 62 0.37 -6.57 -2.28
CA VAL A 62 0.50 -5.84 -1.00
C VAL A 62 1.66 -4.84 -1.01
N ILE A 63 2.83 -5.20 -1.54
CA ILE A 63 4.00 -4.31 -1.58
C ILE A 63 3.74 -3.13 -2.52
N GLU A 64 3.02 -3.36 -3.63
CA GLU A 64 2.60 -2.27 -4.53
C GLU A 64 1.63 -1.32 -3.82
N THR A 65 0.76 -1.82 -2.95
CA THR A 65 -0.12 -0.96 -2.14
C THR A 65 0.59 -0.12 -1.09
N LEU A 66 1.85 -0.42 -0.77
CA LEU A 66 2.69 0.40 0.09
C LEU A 66 3.29 1.61 -0.63
N GLN A 67 3.49 1.53 -1.94
CA GLN A 67 4.22 2.56 -2.69
C GLN A 67 3.66 3.98 -2.49
N PRO A 68 2.34 4.22 -2.50
CA PRO A 68 1.80 5.57 -2.29
C PRO A 68 2.13 6.14 -0.91
N ILE A 69 2.08 5.34 0.17
CA ILE A 69 2.40 5.82 1.52
C ILE A 69 3.92 5.95 1.74
N VAL A 70 4.72 5.10 1.11
CA VAL A 70 6.19 5.23 1.06
C VAL A 70 6.56 6.56 0.42
N GLN A 71 6.03 6.85 -0.77
CA GLN A 71 6.29 8.12 -1.47
C GLN A 71 5.77 9.33 -0.70
N ALA A 72 4.60 9.25 -0.06
CA ALA A 72 4.11 10.32 0.80
C ALA A 72 5.07 10.58 1.98
N SER A 73 5.61 9.53 2.59
CA SER A 73 6.60 9.67 3.67
C SER A 73 7.93 10.27 3.19
N GLN A 74 8.35 9.93 1.97
CA GLN A 74 9.55 10.48 1.35
C GLN A 74 9.35 11.96 0.99
N LEU A 75 8.17 12.35 0.46
CA LEU A 75 7.81 13.74 0.18
C LEU A 75 7.85 14.62 1.45
N LEU A 76 7.42 14.09 2.60
CA LEU A 76 7.52 14.81 3.87
C LEU A 76 8.98 15.06 4.27
N GLN A 77 9.87 14.08 4.03
CA GLN A 77 11.30 14.15 4.35
C GLN A 77 12.15 14.87 3.30
N ALA A 78 11.67 15.03 2.07
CA ALA A 78 12.41 15.65 0.98
C ALA A 78 12.66 17.14 1.23
N ARG A 79 13.81 17.63 0.73
CA ARG A 79 14.08 19.07 0.65
C ARG A 79 13.14 19.71 -0.37
N LYS A 80 12.65 20.91 -0.06
CA LYS A 80 11.58 21.59 -0.82
C LYS A 80 12.14 22.83 -1.50
N THR A 81 13.26 22.67 -2.18
CA THR A 81 13.92 23.74 -2.96
C THR A 81 13.51 23.65 -4.42
N ASP A 82 13.67 24.75 -5.17
CA ASP A 82 13.30 24.79 -6.58
C ASP A 82 14.05 23.75 -7.44
N GLU A 83 15.27 23.37 -7.04
CA GLU A 83 16.08 22.34 -7.70
C GLU A 83 15.53 20.93 -7.49
N ASP A 84 14.84 20.70 -6.36
CA ASP A 84 14.29 19.40 -6.00
C ASP A 84 12.94 19.11 -6.69
N VAL A 85 12.32 20.09 -7.36
CA VAL A 85 10.98 19.98 -7.97
C VAL A 85 10.88 18.78 -8.91
N GLN A 86 11.85 18.63 -9.82
CA GLN A 86 11.83 17.54 -10.79
C GLN A 86 12.05 16.18 -10.11
N SER A 87 13.03 16.10 -9.20
CA SER A 87 13.32 14.89 -8.43
C SER A 87 12.11 14.42 -7.61
N ILE A 88 11.39 15.34 -6.98
CA ILE A 88 10.17 15.03 -6.23
C ILE A 88 9.04 14.55 -7.15
N SER A 89 8.89 15.17 -8.32
CA SER A 89 7.90 14.76 -9.32
C SER A 89 8.16 13.32 -9.79
N ASP A 90 9.42 12.99 -10.05
CA ASP A 90 9.83 11.65 -10.52
C ASP A 90 9.70 10.61 -9.41
N MET A 91 10.01 10.97 -8.16
CA MET A 91 9.86 10.11 -6.98
C MET A 91 8.41 9.78 -6.65
N CYS A 92 7.47 10.69 -6.91
CA CYS A 92 6.06 10.56 -6.54
C CYS A 92 5.17 10.02 -7.69
N ASP A 93 5.61 8.98 -8.40
CA ASP A 93 4.90 8.43 -9.56
C ASP A 93 3.61 7.65 -9.19
N LYS A 94 3.48 7.18 -7.95
CA LYS A 94 2.28 6.49 -7.42
C LYS A 94 1.33 7.42 -6.67
N LEU A 95 1.62 8.72 -6.64
CA LEU A 95 0.75 9.74 -6.07
C LEU A 95 0.11 10.61 -7.16
N THR A 96 -1.15 10.96 -6.94
CA THR A 96 -1.86 11.93 -7.78
C THR A 96 -1.39 13.35 -7.46
N THR A 97 -1.49 14.25 -8.44
CA THR A 97 -1.17 15.68 -8.29
C THR A 97 -1.91 16.31 -7.11
N SER A 98 -3.19 15.98 -6.92
CA SER A 98 -3.99 16.45 -5.79
C SER A 98 -3.45 15.95 -4.44
N GLN A 99 -3.00 14.70 -4.34
CA GLN A 99 -2.41 14.15 -3.11
C GLN A 99 -1.09 14.86 -2.76
N ILE A 100 -0.20 15.05 -3.74
CA ILE A 100 1.09 15.73 -3.54
C ILE A 100 0.86 17.15 -3.04
N VAL A 101 0.02 17.92 -3.74
CA VAL A 101 -0.32 19.29 -3.37
C VAL A 101 -0.95 19.35 -1.99
N LYS A 102 -1.83 18.41 -1.66
CA LYS A 102 -2.46 18.36 -0.33
C LYS A 102 -1.44 18.11 0.77
N ILE A 103 -0.53 17.15 0.59
CA ILE A 103 0.55 16.84 1.56
C ILE A 103 1.44 18.07 1.78
N LEU A 104 1.84 18.76 0.71
CA LEU A 104 2.66 19.98 0.81
C LEU A 104 1.94 21.11 1.56
N ASN A 105 0.62 21.27 1.37
CA ASN A 105 -0.17 22.27 2.08
C ASN A 105 -0.44 21.91 3.56
N LEU A 106 -0.42 20.63 3.91
CA LEU A 106 -0.60 20.14 5.28
C LEU A 106 0.71 20.10 6.08
N TYR A 107 1.83 20.39 5.43
CA TYR A 107 3.13 20.38 6.07
C TYR A 107 3.24 21.51 7.10
N THR A 108 3.26 21.13 8.37
CA THR A 108 3.44 22.03 9.51
C THR A 108 4.81 21.72 10.13
N PRO A 109 5.77 22.65 10.06
CA PRO A 109 7.05 22.51 10.73
C PRO A 109 6.88 22.15 12.20
N ALA A 110 7.59 21.12 12.67
CA ALA A 110 7.53 20.70 14.07
C ALA A 110 8.59 21.36 14.97
N ASP A 111 9.65 21.93 14.39
CA ASP A 111 10.78 22.49 15.13
C ASP A 111 11.43 23.65 14.35
N GLU A 112 12.35 24.38 14.99
CA GLU A 112 13.05 25.58 14.49
C GLU A 112 13.94 25.30 13.25
N TYR A 113 14.31 24.04 13.04
CA TYR A 113 15.10 23.58 11.89
C TYR A 113 14.25 23.21 10.66
N GLU A 114 12.91 23.22 10.79
CA GLU A 114 11.99 22.95 9.68
C GLU A 114 11.40 24.27 9.15
N GLU A 115 11.54 24.50 7.85
CA GLU A 115 10.90 25.65 7.19
C GLU A 115 9.53 25.27 6.62
N ARG A 116 8.60 26.23 6.64
CA ARG A 116 7.33 26.07 5.91
C ARG A 116 7.59 25.96 4.41
N VAL A 117 6.81 25.14 3.75
CA VAL A 117 6.85 24.99 2.29
C VAL A 117 6.50 26.33 1.63
N PRO A 118 7.38 26.91 0.81
CA PRO A 118 7.07 28.14 0.11
C PRO A 118 5.90 27.95 -0.87
N ILE A 119 5.00 28.94 -0.95
CA ILE A 119 3.89 28.91 -1.92
C ILE A 119 4.43 28.90 -3.36
N SER A 120 5.58 29.54 -3.60
CA SER A 120 6.28 29.51 -4.88
C SER A 120 6.68 28.09 -5.28
N PHE A 121 7.20 27.30 -4.34
CA PHE A 121 7.54 25.90 -4.57
C PHE A 121 6.30 25.07 -4.90
N ILE A 122 5.20 25.24 -4.16
CA ILE A 122 3.93 24.53 -4.44
C ILE A 122 3.43 24.82 -5.86
N ARG A 123 3.49 26.09 -6.31
CA ARG A 123 3.10 26.48 -7.68
C ARG A 123 4.00 25.84 -8.73
N LYS A 124 5.31 25.79 -8.51
CA LYS A 124 6.26 25.12 -9.42
C LYS A 124 6.01 23.62 -9.50
N MET A 125 5.78 22.97 -8.36
CA MET A 125 5.37 21.57 -8.30
C MET A 125 4.09 21.31 -9.10
N GLN A 126 3.06 22.15 -8.94
CA GLN A 126 1.81 22.03 -9.71
C GLN A 126 2.04 22.13 -11.22
N GLN A 127 2.90 23.07 -11.68
CA GLN A 127 3.23 23.20 -13.10
C GLN A 127 4.02 22.00 -13.64
N CYS A 128 4.96 21.47 -12.86
CA CYS A 128 5.71 20.27 -13.22
C CYS A 128 4.78 19.05 -13.31
N LEU A 129 3.93 18.86 -12.31
CA LEU A 129 2.97 17.75 -12.26
C LEU A 129 1.90 17.84 -13.35
N ALA A 130 1.47 19.04 -13.76
CA ALA A 130 0.56 19.22 -14.88
C ALA A 130 1.16 18.68 -16.20
N LYS A 131 2.44 18.98 -16.47
CA LYS A 131 3.15 18.44 -17.65
C LYS A 131 3.27 16.91 -17.59
N ARG A 132 3.52 16.36 -16.40
CA ARG A 132 3.56 14.90 -16.18
C ARG A 132 2.21 14.25 -16.43
N ASP A 133 1.13 14.88 -15.97
CA ASP A 133 -0.22 14.39 -16.15
C ASP A 133 -0.64 14.46 -17.64
N GLU A 134 -0.27 15.52 -18.37
CA GLU A 134 -0.45 15.60 -19.84
C GLU A 134 0.29 14.47 -20.58
N GLN A 135 1.52 14.16 -20.18
CA GLN A 135 2.30 13.06 -20.74
C GLN A 135 1.72 11.68 -20.38
N SER A 136 1.18 11.54 -19.16
CA SER A 136 0.62 10.28 -18.65
C SER A 136 -0.78 10.00 -19.20
N GLN A 137 -1.56 11.03 -19.54
CA GLN A 137 -2.88 10.89 -20.20
C GLN A 137 -2.79 10.28 -21.61
N LEU A 138 -1.61 10.29 -22.24
CA LEU A 138 -1.37 9.54 -23.47
C LEU A 138 -1.24 8.02 -23.24
N VAL A 139 -1.15 7.55 -21.98
CA VAL A 139 -0.79 6.15 -21.66
C VAL A 139 -1.75 5.46 -20.66
N ALA A 140 -2.40 6.17 -19.72
CA ALA A 140 -3.42 5.55 -18.86
C ALA A 140 -4.31 6.56 -18.12
N SER A 141 -5.62 6.39 -18.21
CA SER A 141 -6.63 7.10 -17.43
C SER A 141 -6.72 6.55 -16.00
N GLY A 142 -5.79 6.96 -15.12
CA GLY A 142 -5.90 6.71 -13.68
C GLY A 142 -6.87 7.69 -13.02
N PRO A 143 -7.68 7.28 -12.03
CA PRO A 143 -8.67 8.15 -11.40
C PRO A 143 -8.01 9.26 -10.58
N SER A 144 -8.52 10.50 -10.72
CA SER A 144 -8.14 11.69 -9.93
C SER A 144 -8.68 11.62 -8.49
N THR A 145 -8.51 10.49 -7.82
CA THR A 145 -9.07 10.25 -6.48
C THR A 145 -8.09 10.66 -5.40
N LEU A 146 -8.46 11.67 -4.61
CA LEU A 146 -7.70 12.14 -3.45
C LEU A 146 -7.52 11.03 -2.41
N LEU A 147 -8.57 10.24 -2.17
CA LEU A 147 -8.57 9.15 -1.20
C LEU A 147 -8.43 7.80 -1.91
N MET A 148 -7.72 6.87 -1.28
CA MET A 148 -7.69 5.48 -1.74
C MET A 148 -8.99 4.79 -1.39
N ASP A 149 -9.53 3.99 -2.31
CA ASP A 149 -10.71 3.17 -2.05
C ASP A 149 -10.38 2.03 -1.07
N THR A 150 -10.91 2.15 0.15
CA THR A 150 -10.78 1.16 1.21
C THR A 150 -11.73 -0.03 1.07
N LYS A 151 -12.70 0.04 0.15
CA LYS A 151 -13.64 -1.04 -0.15
C LYS A 151 -13.14 -1.98 -1.25
N TYR A 152 -12.10 -1.59 -1.99
CA TYR A 152 -11.50 -2.45 -3.00
C TYR A 152 -10.84 -3.68 -2.35
N ALA A 153 -11.37 -4.84 -2.68
CA ALA A 153 -10.82 -6.15 -2.37
C ALA A 153 -10.20 -6.75 -3.64
N PHE A 154 -9.04 -7.38 -3.50
CA PHE A 154 -8.39 -8.06 -4.62
C PHE A 154 -9.22 -9.25 -5.09
N PRO A 155 -9.31 -9.49 -6.41
CA PRO A 155 -10.01 -10.66 -6.94
C PRO A 155 -9.32 -11.94 -6.47
N ILE A 156 -10.03 -12.76 -5.70
CA ILE A 156 -9.51 -14.01 -5.15
C ILE A 156 -9.42 -15.05 -6.27
N ARG A 157 -8.24 -15.64 -6.47
CA ARG A 157 -8.04 -16.78 -7.39
C ARG A 157 -7.73 -18.04 -6.59
N PHE A 158 -8.36 -19.14 -6.98
CA PHE A 158 -8.10 -20.48 -6.43
C PHE A 158 -7.39 -21.31 -7.49
N PRO A 159 -6.04 -21.27 -7.56
CA PRO A 159 -5.30 -22.14 -8.46
C PRO A 159 -5.51 -23.61 -8.07
N PHE A 160 -5.52 -24.49 -9.05
CA PHE A 160 -5.55 -25.92 -8.80
C PHE A 160 -4.29 -26.33 -8.01
N ASN A 161 -4.50 -26.97 -6.86
CA ASN A 161 -3.42 -27.47 -6.02
C ASN A 161 -3.64 -28.97 -5.75
N PRO A 162 -2.87 -29.87 -6.37
CA PRO A 162 -3.04 -31.30 -6.16
C PRO A 162 -2.71 -31.67 -4.71
N SER A 163 -3.50 -32.59 -4.16
CA SER A 163 -3.25 -33.16 -2.83
C SER A 163 -2.40 -34.41 -2.97
N ASN A 164 -1.37 -34.56 -2.14
CA ASN A 164 -0.60 -35.81 -2.05
C ASN A 164 -1.28 -36.88 -1.19
N ILE A 165 -2.51 -36.63 -0.75
CA ILE A 165 -3.29 -37.57 0.04
C ILE A 165 -3.79 -38.67 -0.91
N GLN A 166 -3.28 -39.87 -0.68
CA GLN A 166 -3.82 -41.09 -1.25
C GLN A 166 -5.20 -41.36 -0.63
N LEU A 167 -6.22 -41.52 -1.48
CA LEU A 167 -7.60 -41.72 -1.02
C LEU A 167 -7.74 -43.07 -0.29
N GLU A 168 -6.91 -44.04 -0.68
CA GLU A 168 -6.78 -45.35 -0.09
C GLU A 168 -6.28 -45.33 1.37
N ASP A 169 -5.57 -44.28 1.80
CA ASP A 169 -5.03 -44.17 3.16
C ASP A 169 -5.95 -43.41 4.12
N ILE A 170 -7.07 -42.86 3.62
CA ILE A 170 -8.00 -42.08 4.45
C ILE A 170 -8.79 -43.02 5.37
N VAL A 171 -8.74 -42.79 6.67
CA VAL A 171 -9.53 -43.51 7.68
C VAL A 171 -10.52 -42.53 8.30
N LEU A 172 -11.78 -42.94 8.42
CA LEU A 172 -12.83 -42.15 9.07
C LEU A 172 -12.67 -42.24 10.61
N PRO A 173 -12.46 -41.12 11.31
CA PRO A 173 -12.43 -41.11 12.77
C PRO A 173 -13.80 -41.47 13.37
N ASP A 174 -13.80 -42.30 14.42
CA ASP A 174 -15.03 -42.75 15.11
C ASP A 174 -15.83 -41.60 15.75
N CYS A 175 -15.16 -40.50 16.11
CA CYS A 175 -15.80 -39.32 16.68
C CYS A 175 -16.74 -38.58 15.71
N LEU A 176 -16.67 -38.88 14.41
CA LEU A 176 -17.57 -38.30 13.42
C LEU A 176 -18.88 -39.08 13.27
N ASP A 177 -18.96 -40.30 13.83
CA ASP A 177 -20.13 -41.20 13.75
C ASP A 177 -20.71 -41.35 12.33
N LEU A 178 -19.85 -41.44 11.31
CA LEU A 178 -20.28 -41.51 9.90
C LEU A 178 -20.39 -42.95 9.37
N HIS A 179 -20.11 -43.95 10.20
CA HIS A 179 -20.09 -45.37 9.82
C HIS A 179 -21.45 -45.89 9.33
N HIS A 180 -22.54 -45.21 9.69
CA HIS A 180 -23.89 -45.56 9.25
C HIS A 180 -24.25 -44.99 7.86
N ILE A 181 -23.45 -44.07 7.31
CA ILE A 181 -23.72 -43.40 6.02
C ILE A 181 -22.63 -43.74 4.98
N LEU A 182 -21.38 -43.88 5.42
CA LEU A 182 -20.23 -44.02 4.53
C LEU A 182 -19.48 -45.34 4.81
N ARG A 183 -19.18 -46.07 3.73
CA ARG A 183 -18.34 -47.26 3.75
C ARG A 183 -17.14 -47.03 2.83
N LYS A 184 -15.94 -47.25 3.35
CA LYS A 184 -14.71 -47.25 2.54
C LYS A 184 -14.77 -48.47 1.61
N VAL A 185 -14.63 -48.23 0.30
CA VAL A 185 -14.63 -49.24 -0.77
C VAL A 185 -13.21 -49.45 -1.24
#